data_AF-A0A645IWW7-F1
#
_entry.id   AF-A0A645IWW7-F1
#
_cell.length_a   1.000
_cell.length_b   1.000
_cell.length_c   1.000
_cell.angle_alpha   90.00
_cell.angle_beta   90.00
_cell.angle_gamma   90.00
#
_symmetry.space_group_name_H-M   'P 1'
#
loop_
_entity.id
_entity.type
_entity.pdbx_description
1 polymer ?
#
loop_
_entity_poly.entity_id
_entity_poly.type
_entity_poly.pdbx_seq_one_letter_code
_entity_poly.pdbx_strand_id
1 'polypeptide(L)' 'MTDRKGHDRRYGIDPTKIREELGWEPETMFAEGIGKTIDWYLENRQWMEHVTSGSYQNYYQEMYGSR' A
#
# COMPACT_ATOMS: atom_id res chain seq x y z
N MET A 1 -20.48 -8.08 3.54
CA MET A 1 -19.29 -7.61 2.80
C MET A 1 -18.56 -8.84 2.29
N THR A 2 -18.72 -9.18 1.01
CA THR A 2 -18.10 -10.38 0.42
C THR A 2 -16.62 -10.08 0.17
N ASP A 3 -15.73 -10.97 0.60
CA ASP A 3 -14.31 -10.90 0.26
C ASP A 3 -14.14 -10.81 -1.28
N ARG A 4 -13.08 -10.15 -1.75
CA ARG A 4 -12.85 -10.00 -3.19
C ARG A 4 -12.71 -11.40 -3.81
N LYS A 5 -13.45 -11.68 -4.89
CA LYS A 5 -13.33 -12.96 -5.60
C LYS A 5 -11.86 -13.18 -5.99
N GLY A 6 -11.25 -14.26 -5.50
CA GLY A 6 -9.85 -14.59 -5.76
C GLY A 6 -8.83 -13.94 -4.82
N HIS A 7 -9.25 -13.40 -3.67
CA HIS A 7 -8.30 -12.90 -2.67
C HIS A 7 -7.63 -14.08 -1.95
N ASP A 8 -6.32 -14.27 -2.18
CA ASP A 8 -5.56 -15.24 -1.42
C ASP A 8 -5.45 -14.79 0.04
N ARG A 9 -5.51 -15.76 0.95
CA ARG A 9 -5.54 -15.47 2.39
C ARG A 9 -4.18 -15.21 3.00
N ARG A 10 -3.09 -15.60 2.32
CA ARG A 10 -1.73 -15.52 2.86
C ARG A 10 -0.70 -15.34 1.76
N TYR A 11 0.11 -14.31 1.94
CA TYR A 11 1.37 -14.12 1.23
C TYR A 11 2.52 -14.24 2.23
N GLY A 12 3.64 -14.82 1.80
CA GLY A 12 4.86 -14.94 2.59
C GLY A 12 6.05 -15.12 1.66
N ILE A 13 7.10 -14.34 1.89
CA ILE A 13 8.33 -14.34 1.09
C ILE A 13 9.48 -14.73 2.02
N ASP A 14 10.34 -15.64 1.57
CA ASP A 14 11.60 -15.98 2.25
C ASP A 14 12.74 -15.14 1.65
N PRO A 15 13.32 -14.18 2.39
CA PRO A 15 14.40 -13.32 1.91
C PRO A 15 15.80 -13.94 2.07
N THR A 16 15.92 -15.22 2.43
CA THR A 16 17.22 -15.84 2.76
C THR A 16 18.23 -15.74 1.63
N LYS A 17 17.82 -16.00 0.38
CA LYS A 17 18.72 -15.94 -0.78
C LYS A 17 19.37 -14.56 -0.97
N ILE A 18 18.57 -13.49 -0.91
CA ILE A 18 19.08 -12.13 -1.16
C ILE A 18 19.98 -11.66 -0.01
N ARG A 19 19.70 -12.08 1.22
CA ARG A 19 20.54 -11.84 2.39
C ARG A 19 21.90 -12.53 2.24
N GLU A 20 21.91 -13.80 1.83
CA GLU A 20 23.15 -14.58 1.71
C GLU A 20 24.02 -14.17 0.52
N GLU A 21 23.40 -13.92 -0.64
CA GLU A 21 24.16 -13.62 -1.86
C GLU A 21 24.58 -12.16 -1.97
N LEU A 22 23.76 -11.23 -1.46
CA LEU A 22 23.97 -9.79 -1.63
C LEU A 22 24.13 -9.03 -0.30
N GLY A 23 23.97 -9.69 0.84
CA GLY A 23 24.05 -9.03 2.14
C GLY A 23 22.91 -8.05 2.41
N TRP A 24 21.81 -8.14 1.65
CA TRP A 24 20.69 -7.21 1.81
C TRP A 24 19.81 -7.58 2.99
N GLU A 25 19.50 -6.60 3.82
CA GLU A 25 18.48 -6.67 4.86
C GLU A 25 17.61 -5.40 4.84
N PRO A 26 16.33 -5.49 5.22
CA PRO A 26 15.47 -4.31 5.30
C PRO A 26 15.94 -3.39 6.43
N GLU A 27 16.17 -2.12 6.11
CA GLU A 27 16.59 -1.13 7.10
C GLU A 27 15.43 -0.58 7.94
N THR A 28 14.19 -0.72 7.46
CA THR A 28 12.99 -0.15 8.10
C THR A 28 12.03 -1.25 8.52
N MET A 29 11.76 -1.31 9.82
CA MET A 29 10.76 -2.22 10.38
C MET A 29 9.35 -1.70 10.09
N PHE A 30 8.36 -2.60 10.01
CA PHE A 30 6.99 -2.24 9.66
C PHE A 30 6.41 -1.10 10.51
N ALA A 31 6.56 -1.16 11.83
CA ALA A 31 6.02 -0.16 12.74
C ALA A 31 6.60 1.25 12.50
N GLU A 32 7.87 1.33 12.14
CA GLU A 32 8.52 2.58 11.77
C GLU A 32 8.09 3.05 10.38
N GLY A 33 8.08 2.13 9.41
CA GLY A 33 7.71 2.41 8.02
C GLY A 33 6.27 2.91 7.89
N ILE A 34 5.32 2.33 8.63
CA ILE A 34 3.93 2.77 8.60
C ILE A 34 3.77 4.17 9.20
N GLY A 35 4.53 4.51 10.25
CA GLY A 35 4.57 5.87 10.80
C GLY A 35 5.06 6.88 9.78
N LYS A 36 6.23 6.63 9.18
CA LYS A 36 6.80 7.48 8.12
C LYS A 36 5.86 7.63 6.92
N THR A 37 5.16 6.56 6.57
CA THR A 37 4.18 6.60 5.48
C THR A 37 3.03 7.54 5.83
N ILE A 38 2.45 7.44 7.02
CA ILE A 38 1.38 8.33 7.47
C ILE A 38 1.85 9.79 7.45
N ASP A 39 3.01 10.07 8.01
CA ASP A 39 3.58 11.43 8.07
C ASP A 39 3.77 11.99 6.66
N TRP A 40 4.32 11.18 5.74
CA TRP A 40 4.48 11.57 4.34
C TRP A 40 3.14 11.97 3.69
N TYR A 41 2.07 11.20 3.89
CA TYR A 41 0.75 11.55 3.35
C TYR A 41 0.20 12.87 3.94
N LEU A 42 0.44 13.13 5.24
CA LEU A 42 0.00 14.35 5.91
C LEU A 42 0.75 15.59 5.41
N GLU A 43 2.03 15.44 5.09
CA GLU A 43 2.90 16.49 4.55
C GLU A 43 2.66 16.75 3.06
N ASN A 44 2.22 15.74 2.30
CA ASN A 44 2.10 15.79 0.84
C ASN A 44 0.64 15.95 0.35
N ARG A 45 -0.15 16.81 1.01
CA ARG A 45 -1.58 17.01 0.68
C ARG A 45 -1.84 17.47 -0.76
N GLN A 46 -1.01 18.37 -1.28
CA GLN A 46 -1.16 18.85 -2.66
C GLN A 46 -1.00 17.71 -3.67
N TRP A 47 -0.04 16.81 -3.43
CA TRP A 47 0.14 15.63 -4.26
C TRP A 47 -1.10 14.73 -4.18
N MET A 48 -1.63 14.52 -2.96
CA MET A 48 -2.85 13.75 -2.75
C MET A 48 -4.05 14.31 -3.52
N GLU A 49 -4.28 15.62 -3.45
CA GLU A 49 -5.37 16.28 -4.18
C GLU A 49 -5.24 16.06 -5.69
N HIS A 50 -4.03 16.12 -6.23
CA HIS A 50 -3.79 15.92 -7.65
C HIS A 50 -4.14 14.49 -8.09
N VAL A 51 -3.64 13.48 -7.37
CA VAL A 51 -3.80 12.06 -7.76
C VAL A 51 -5.17 11.47 -7.42
N THR A 52 -5.92 12.10 -6.51
CA THR A 52 -7.27 11.64 -6.12
C THR A 52 -8.40 12.39 -6.83
N SER A 53 -8.09 13.24 -7.81
CA SER A 53 -9.09 13.99 -8.56
C SER A 53 -9.65 13.23 -9.77
N GLY A 54 -10.82 13.66 -10.27
CA GLY A 54 -11.37 13.23 -11.55
C GLY A 54 -11.64 11.73 -11.66
N SER A 55 -10.88 11.04 -12.51
CA SER A 55 -11.07 9.62 -12.81
C SER A 55 -10.97 8.72 -11.57
N TYR A 56 -10.17 9.11 -10.57
CA TYR A 56 -10.07 8.39 -9.31
C TYR A 56 -11.40 8.43 -8.53
N GLN A 57 -12.07 9.58 -8.47
CA GLN A 57 -13.37 9.72 -7.80
C GLN A 57 -14.46 8.94 -8.52
N ASN A 58 -14.46 8.97 -9.86
CA ASN A 58 -15.40 8.20 -10.68
C ASN A 58 -15.24 6.69 -10.46
N TYR A 59 -14.00 6.19 -10.50
CA TYR A 59 -13.70 4.80 -10.18
C TYR A 59 -14.17 4.41 -8.77
N TYR A 60 -13.96 5.28 -7.79
CA TYR A 60 -14.37 5.02 -6.41
C TYR A 60 -15.90 4.93 -6.28
N GLN A 61 -16.64 5.83 -6.93
CA GLN A 61 -18.10 5.77 -7.05
C GLN A 61 -18.58 4.48 -7.71
N GLU A 62 -18.00 4.08 -8.85
CA GLU A 62 -18.38 2.86 -9.57
C GLU A 62 -18.15 1.60 -8.72
N MET A 63 -17.02 1.54 -8.00
CA MET A 63 -16.61 0.34 -7.26
C MET A 63 -17.21 0.22 -5.86
N TYR A 64 -17.55 1.36 -5.23
CA TYR A 64 -17.96 1.40 -3.83
C TYR A 64 -19.25 2.20 -3.56
N GLY A 65 -19.76 2.98 -4.50
CA GLY A 65 -20.92 3.86 -4.29
C GLY A 65 -22.25 3.14 -4.01
N SER A 66 -22.36 1.86 -4.38
CA SER A 66 -23.55 1.02 -4.20
C SER A 66 -23.30 -0.25 -3.39
N ARG A 67 -22.17 -0.32 -2.67
CA ARG A 67 -21.82 -1.44 -1.78
C ARG A 67 -22.36 -1.28 -0.36
#